data_AF-A0A7C2WDQ7-F1
#
_entry.id   AF-A0A7C2WDQ7-F1
#
_cell.length_a   1.000
_cell.length_b   1.000
_cell.length_c   1.000
_cell.angle_alpha   90.00
_cell.angle_beta   90.00
_cell.angle_gamma   90.00
#
_symmetry.space_group_name_H-M   'P 1'
#
loop_
_entity.id
_entity.type
_entity.pdbx_description
1 polymer ?
#
loop_
_entity_poly.entity_id
_entity_poly.type
_entity_poly.pdbx_seq_one_letter_code
_entity_poly.pdbx_strand_id
1 'polypeptide(L)' 'ERVGDVSDVVFVSGAIVEKEADELRLYYGAADNTIAVATARLSKCMEYILSCPKA' A
#
# COMPACT_ATOMS: atom_id res chain seq x y z
N GLU A 1 -12.25 3.85 0.86
CA GLU A 1 -11.65 3.72 -0.49
C GLU A 1 -12.69 3.85 -1.61
N ARG A 2 -13.84 3.16 -1.54
CA ARG A 2 -14.87 3.23 -2.61
C ARG A 2 -15.88 4.35 -2.47
N VAL A 3 -16.09 4.88 -1.26
CA VAL A 3 -17.05 5.95 -0.97
C VAL A 3 -16.39 6.96 -0.04
N GLY A 4 -16.47 8.24 -0.40
CA GLY A 4 -15.90 9.38 0.32
C GLY A 4 -15.98 10.65 -0.53
N ASP A 5 -15.27 11.70 -0.14
CA ASP A 5 -15.33 13.01 -0.82
C ASP A 5 -14.85 12.91 -2.28
N VAL A 6 -13.84 12.07 -2.52
CA VAL A 6 -13.49 11.55 -3.84
C VAL A 6 -13.59 10.03 -3.81
N SER A 7 -14.62 9.49 -4.46
CA SER A 7 -14.87 8.03 -4.49
C SER A 7 -13.86 7.30 -5.39
N ASP A 8 -13.61 6.03 -5.08
CA ASP A 8 -12.69 5.12 -5.78
C ASP A 8 -11.22 5.60 -5.84
N VAL A 9 -10.77 6.31 -4.79
CA VAL A 9 -9.38 6.76 -4.65
C VAL A 9 -8.67 6.05 -3.49
N VAL A 10 -7.49 5.54 -3.80
CA VAL A 10 -6.48 5.06 -2.85
C VAL A 10 -5.18 5.78 -3.16
N PHE A 11 -4.68 6.58 -2.24
CA PHE A 11 -3.44 7.32 -2.42
C PHE A 11 -2.48 7.06 -1.26
N VAL A 12 -1.30 6.49 -1.55
CA VAL A 12 -0.30 6.17 -0.52
C VAL A 12 0.37 7.45 -0.04
N SER A 13 0.32 7.71 1.26
CA SER A 13 0.91 8.89 1.89
C SER A 13 2.21 8.58 2.64
N GLY A 14 2.46 7.31 2.98
CA GLY A 14 3.69 6.90 3.64
C GLY A 14 3.85 5.39 3.78
N ALA A 15 5.09 4.94 3.95
CA ALA A 15 5.42 3.55 4.18
C ALA A 15 6.43 3.42 5.34
N ILE A 16 6.23 2.42 6.19
CA ILE A 16 7.22 1.98 7.19
C ILE A 16 7.69 0.59 6.80
N VAL A 17 9.01 0.38 6.84
CA VAL A 17 9.65 -0.90 6.54
C VAL A 17 10.38 -1.39 7.79
N GLU A 18 9.94 -2.54 8.30
CA GLU A 18 10.62 -3.29 9.36
C GLU A 18 11.38 -4.45 8.71
N LYS A 19 12.67 -4.24 8.43
CA LYS A 19 13.48 -5.19 7.64
C LYS A 19 13.68 -6.51 8.35
N GLU A 20 13.90 -6.46 9.66
CA GLU A 20 14.13 -7.63 10.51
C GLU A 20 12.91 -8.55 10.58
N ALA A 21 11.71 -7.97 10.48
CA ALA A 21 10.44 -8.69 10.49
C ALA A 21 9.89 -9.01 9.08
N ASP A 22 10.58 -8.58 8.01
CA ASP A 22 10.11 -8.62 6.62
C ASP A 22 8.71 -7.99 6.45
N GLU A 23 8.42 -6.91 7.19
CA GLU A 23 7.09 -6.29 7.21
C GLU A 23 7.11 -4.88 6.59
N LEU A 24 6.12 -4.63 5.72
CA LEU A 24 5.81 -3.34 5.10
C LEU A 24 4.44 -2.88 5.60
N ARG A 25 4.40 -1.68 6.20
CA ARG A 25 3.15 -0.99 6.55
C ARG A 25 2.96 0.21 5.62
N LEU A 26 1.89 0.21 4.84
CA LEU A 26 1.53 1.27 3.91
C LEU A 26 0.36 2.05 4.46
N TYR A 27 0.56 3.34 4.73
CA TYR A 27 -0.50 4.26 5.10
C TYR A 27 -1.03 4.93 3.84
N TYR A 28 -2.35 4.87 3.65
CA TYR A 28 -2.99 5.41 2.47
C TYR A 28 -4.27 6.18 2.84
N GLY A 29 -4.51 7.27 2.11
CA GLY A 29 -5.78 7.96 2.10
C GLY A 29 -6.81 7.10 1.38
N ALA A 30 -7.93 6.84 2.05
CA ALA A 30 -9.03 6.06 1.53
C ALA A 30 -10.22 6.99 1.25
N ALA A 31 -10.47 7.26 -0.03
CA ALA A 31 -11.51 8.18 -0.50
C ALA A 31 -11.46 9.59 0.12
N ASP A 32 -10.25 10.13 0.32
CA ASP A 32 -9.96 11.46 0.90
C ASP A 32 -10.67 11.78 2.23
N ASN A 33 -11.09 10.75 2.97
CA ASN A 33 -11.86 10.90 4.20
C ASN A 33 -11.18 10.24 5.40
N THR A 34 -10.50 9.11 5.18
CA THR A 34 -9.84 8.36 6.25
C THR A 34 -8.43 7.95 5.86
N ILE A 35 -7.56 7.80 6.87
CA ILE A 35 -6.25 7.15 6.70
C ILE A 35 -6.40 5.69 7.11
N ALA A 36 -6.07 4.78 6.20
CA ALA A 36 -6.05 3.34 6.43
C ALA A 36 -4.61 2.82 6.37
N VAL A 37 -4.38 1.62 6.90
CA VAL A 37 -3.09 0.92 6.85
C VAL A 37 -3.24 -0.44 6.20
N ALA A 38 -2.34 -0.75 5.26
CA ALA A 38 -2.19 -2.08 4.68
C ALA A 38 -0.85 -2.68 5.15
N THR A 39 -0.85 -3.98 5.47
CA THR A 39 0.34 -4.74 5.85
C THR A 39 0.66 -5.77 4.78
N ALA A 40 1.94 -5.90 4.44
CA ALA A 40 2.43 -6.90 3.50
C ALA A 40 3.86 -7.34 3.86
N ARG A 41 4.29 -8.48 3.30
CA ARG A 41 5.70 -8.86 3.37
C ARG A 41 6.50 -8.14 2.30
N LEU A 42 7.61 -7.50 2.68
CA LEU A 42 8.43 -6.75 1.73
C LEU A 42 8.96 -7.67 0.63
N SER A 43 9.47 -8.85 1.01
CA SER A 43 9.97 -9.87 0.09
C SER A 43 8.94 -10.25 -0.99
N LYS A 44 7.68 -10.45 -0.58
CA LYS A 44 6.58 -10.82 -1.49
C LYS A 44 6.21 -9.69 -2.43
N CYS A 45 6.19 -8.44 -1.97
CA CYS A 45 5.98 -7.29 -2.82
C CYS A 45 7.09 -7.17 -3.89
N MET A 46 8.36 -7.35 -3.50
CA MET A 46 9.48 -7.28 -4.42
C MET A 46 9.46 -8.42 -5.45
N GLU A 47 9.16 -9.65 -5.01
CA GLU A 47 8.98 -10.80 -5.89
C GLU A 47 7.88 -10.56 -6.94
N TYR A 48 6.73 -10.02 -6.53
CA TYR A 48 5.65 -9.67 -7.44
C TYR A 48 6.09 -8.61 -8.47
N ILE A 49 6.69 -7.51 -8.03
CA ILE A 49 7.16 -6.43 -8.93
C ILE A 49 8.18 -6.96 -9.95
N LEU A 50 9.11 -7.82 -9.52
CA LEU A 50 10.15 -8.37 -10.39
C LEU A 50 9.64 -9.45 -11.35
N SER A 51 8.53 -10.11 -11.02
CA SER A 51 7.91 -11.14 -11.87
C SER A 51 6.88 -10.58 -12.85
N CYS A 52 6.41 -9.34 -12.65
CA CYS A 52 5.48 -8.70 -13.57
C CYS A 52 6.11 -8.54 -14.97
N PRO A 53 5.40 -8.98 -16.04
CA PRO A 53 5.80 -8.67 -17.40
C PRO A 53 5.91 -7.16 -17.58
N LYS A 54 6.96 -6.69 -18.25
CA LYS A 54 7.05 -5.28 -18.61
C LYS A 54 5.91 -4.96 -19.58
N ALA A 55 5.20 -3.87 -19.29
CA ALA A 55 4.15 -3.32 -20.14
C ALA A 55 4.71 -2.89 -21.51
#